data_AF-A0A923XMN5-F1
#
_entry.id   AF-A0A923XMN5-F1
#
_cell.length_a   1.000
_cell.length_b   1.000
_cell.length_c   1.000
_cell.angle_alpha   90.00
_cell.angle_beta   90.00
_cell.angle_gamma   90.00
#
_symmetry.space_group_name_H-M   'P 1'
#
loop_
_entity.id
_entity.type
_entity.pdbx_description
1 polymer ?
#
loop_
_entity_poly.entity_id
_entity_poly.type
_entity_poly.pdbx_seq_one_letter_code
_entity_poly.pdbx_strand_id
1 'polypeptide(L)'
;MSAKSLVWAGAMSALLLGVVGCGGSDGGADAAVLPTAYNSGLAALNTRAGLQSAAFVDLFDPNFLDAGYTKLQLVDNLAQDAASTAVSADLSMFPSASLANASVGNCASSGICTLTGTLTNTDADTTEVPFTAQVMLSNGAYRLLGDQKSS
;
A
#
# COMPACT_ATOMS: atom_id res chain seq x y z
N MET A 1 26.89 -4.04 27.74
CA MET A 1 25.54 -4.21 27.17
C MET A 1 25.35 -3.10 26.17
N SER A 2 25.33 -3.46 24.88
CA SER A 2 25.49 -2.55 23.75
C SER A 2 24.12 -2.00 23.33
N ALA A 3 23.94 -0.69 23.42
CA ALA A 3 22.83 0.01 22.81
C ALA A 3 23.07 0.06 21.29
N LYS A 4 22.37 -0.80 20.55
CA LYS A 4 22.32 -0.69 19.09
C LYS A 4 21.36 0.43 18.71
N SER A 5 21.97 1.60 18.51
CA SER A 5 21.50 2.67 17.66
C SER A 5 20.81 2.12 16.40
N LEU A 6 19.52 2.37 16.23
CA LEU A 6 18.87 2.33 14.91
C LEU A 6 18.78 3.76 14.40
N VAL A 7 19.74 4.07 13.55
CA VAL A 7 19.82 5.28 12.74
C VAL A 7 18.72 5.20 11.68
N TRP A 8 17.62 5.94 11.88
CA TRP A 8 16.75 6.39 10.80
C TRP A 8 16.78 7.93 10.78
N ALA A 9 17.98 8.45 10.51
CA ALA A 9 18.21 9.86 10.25
C ALA A 9 18.88 10.00 8.88
N GLY A 10 18.23 10.76 7.99
CA GLY A 10 18.74 11.13 6.66
C GLY A 10 17.89 10.49 5.55
N ALA A 11 17.20 11.21 4.69
CA ALA A 11 17.34 12.60 4.27
C ALA A 11 15.96 13.24 4.08
N MET A 12 15.73 14.30 4.84
CA MET A 12 14.59 15.20 4.72
C MET A 12 15.18 16.49 4.16
N SER A 13 14.98 16.74 2.87
CA SER A 13 15.37 18.00 2.26
C SER A 13 14.29 18.45 1.28
N ALA A 14 13.84 19.67 1.53
CA ALA A 14 12.69 20.35 0.97
C ALA A 14 12.62 20.39 -0.57
N LEU A 15 11.38 20.49 -1.08
CA LEU A 15 10.98 21.70 -1.80
C LEU A 15 9.45 21.81 -1.87
N LEU A 16 8.92 22.85 -1.21
CA LEU A 16 7.65 23.49 -1.58
C LEU A 16 7.82 24.12 -2.96
N LEU A 17 6.86 23.87 -3.88
CA LEU A 17 6.28 24.84 -4.83
C LEU A 17 5.50 24.10 -5.92
N GLY A 18 4.32 24.62 -6.25
CA GLY A 18 3.78 24.49 -7.61
C GLY A 18 2.48 23.70 -7.74
N VAL A 19 1.38 24.46 -7.75
CA VAL A 19 0.05 24.14 -8.29
C VAL A 19 0.13 23.35 -9.60
N VAL A 20 -0.61 22.25 -9.70
CA VAL A 20 -1.59 22.04 -10.78
C VAL A 20 -2.77 21.28 -10.18
N GLY A 21 -3.88 22.00 -9.97
CA GLY A 21 -5.17 21.34 -9.87
C GLY A 21 -5.46 20.71 -11.24
N CYS A 22 -5.58 19.39 -11.29
CA CYS A 22 -6.26 18.73 -12.40
C CYS A 22 -7.64 18.30 -11.89
N GLY A 23 -8.55 19.26 -11.85
CA GLY A 23 -9.98 18.98 -11.95
C GLY A 23 -10.27 18.67 -13.41
N GLY A 24 -10.47 17.40 -13.72
CA GLY A 24 -10.80 16.92 -15.06
C GLY A 24 -11.73 15.72 -14.95
N SER A 25 -13.04 16.00 -14.90
CA SER A 25 -14.09 14.99 -15.01
C SER A 25 -14.18 14.49 -16.45
N ASP A 26 -13.27 13.61 -16.87
CA ASP A 26 -13.34 12.91 -18.16
C ASP A 26 -12.90 11.45 -17.99
N GLY A 27 -13.78 10.61 -17.42
CA GLY A 27 -13.59 9.14 -17.38
C GLY A 27 -12.27 8.63 -16.77
N GLY A 28 -11.52 9.49 -16.07
CA GLY A 28 -10.25 9.17 -15.44
C GLY A 28 -10.46 8.37 -14.16
N ALA A 29 -9.52 7.49 -13.84
CA ALA A 29 -9.52 6.80 -12.56
C ALA A 29 -9.62 7.83 -11.43
N ASP A 30 -10.61 7.70 -10.57
CA ASP A 30 -10.71 8.53 -9.39
C ASP A 30 -9.59 8.14 -8.41
N ALA A 31 -8.69 9.10 -8.17
CA ALA A 31 -7.57 8.99 -7.24
C ALA A 31 -8.02 8.63 -5.81
N ALA A 32 -9.27 8.94 -5.44
CA ALA A 32 -9.85 8.58 -4.15
C ALA A 32 -10.27 7.10 -4.07
N VAL A 33 -10.44 6.40 -5.19
CA VAL A 33 -10.89 5.00 -5.20
C VAL A 33 -9.81 4.05 -4.72
N LEU A 34 -8.54 4.28 -5.10
CA LEU A 34 -7.43 3.39 -4.70
C LEU A 34 -7.28 3.31 -3.17
N PRO A 35 -7.20 4.42 -2.41
CA PRO A 35 -7.14 4.35 -0.96
C PRO A 35 -8.29 3.59 -0.31
N THR A 36 -9.53 3.80 -0.76
CA THR A 36 -10.70 3.11 -0.22
C THR A 36 -10.65 1.61 -0.51
N ALA A 37 -10.28 1.23 -1.74
CA ALA A 37 -10.14 -0.17 -2.12
C ALA A 37 -9.00 -0.85 -1.36
N TYR A 38 -7.88 -0.15 -1.15
CA TYR A 38 -6.75 -0.64 -0.38
C TYR A 38 -7.13 -0.90 1.08
N ASN A 39 -7.82 0.04 1.73
CA ASN A 39 -8.31 -0.14 3.09
C ASN A 39 -9.32 -1.28 3.22
N SER A 40 -10.23 -1.41 2.26
CA SER A 40 -11.20 -2.51 2.24
C SER A 40 -10.50 -3.85 2.10
N GLY A 41 -9.43 -3.91 1.28
CA GLY A 41 -8.56 -5.07 1.15
C GLY A 41 -7.84 -5.42 2.45
N LEU A 42 -7.17 -4.45 3.07
CA LEU A 42 -6.48 -4.64 4.36
C LEU A 42 -7.42 -5.15 5.44
N ALA A 43 -8.62 -4.56 5.55
CA ALA A 43 -9.64 -4.99 6.50
C ALA A 43 -10.12 -6.42 6.25
N ALA A 44 -10.08 -6.90 5.00
CA ALA A 44 -10.50 -8.25 4.64
C ALA A 44 -9.41 -9.31 4.90
N LEU A 45 -8.13 -8.93 5.05
CA LEU A 45 -7.02 -9.87 5.27
C LEU A 45 -7.14 -10.65 6.59
N ASN A 46 -8.02 -10.23 7.50
CA ASN A 46 -8.40 -10.99 8.70
C ASN A 46 -9.40 -12.14 8.40
N THR A 47 -9.70 -12.40 7.13
CA THR A 47 -10.56 -13.50 6.71
C THR A 47 -9.87 -14.33 5.63
N ARG A 48 -10.15 -15.63 5.61
CA ARG A 48 -9.68 -16.50 4.52
C ARG A 48 -10.14 -16.01 3.14
N ALA A 49 -11.35 -15.47 3.04
CA ALA A 49 -11.87 -14.92 1.79
C ALA A 49 -11.07 -13.69 1.31
N GLY A 50 -10.68 -12.80 2.23
CA GLY A 50 -9.86 -11.64 1.90
C GLY A 50 -8.42 -12.01 1.53
N LEU A 51 -7.83 -13.02 2.18
CA LEU A 51 -6.52 -13.56 1.79
C LEU A 51 -6.53 -14.12 0.36
N GLN A 52 -7.67 -14.60 -0.13
CA GLN A 52 -7.84 -15.12 -1.50
C GLN A 52 -8.44 -14.08 -2.46
N SER A 53 -8.51 -12.80 -2.06
CA SER A 53 -9.20 -11.76 -2.84
C SER A 53 -8.41 -11.37 -4.09
N ALA A 54 -8.93 -11.75 -5.26
CA ALA A 54 -8.42 -11.26 -6.55
C ALA A 54 -8.52 -9.73 -6.65
N ALA A 55 -9.57 -9.12 -6.08
CA ALA A 55 -9.76 -7.68 -6.09
C ALA A 55 -8.66 -6.94 -5.30
N PHE A 56 -8.16 -7.53 -4.21
CA PHE A 56 -7.03 -6.95 -3.47
C PHE A 56 -5.72 -7.10 -4.25
N VAL A 57 -5.46 -8.27 -4.82
CA VAL A 57 -4.28 -8.53 -5.66
C VAL A 57 -4.28 -7.63 -6.92
N ASP A 58 -5.44 -7.28 -7.45
CA ASP A 58 -5.58 -6.37 -8.59
C ASP A 58 -5.22 -4.93 -8.26
N LEU A 59 -5.17 -4.54 -6.98
CA LEU A 59 -4.66 -3.21 -6.62
C LEU A 59 -3.16 -3.06 -6.90
N PHE A 60 -2.43 -4.16 -7.09
CA PHE A 60 -0.99 -4.15 -7.36
C PHE A 60 -0.73 -4.24 -8.86
N ASP A 61 0.14 -3.39 -9.38
CA ASP A 61 0.58 -3.44 -10.78
C ASP A 61 1.38 -4.73 -11.05
N PRO A 62 1.34 -5.31 -12.26
CA PRO A 62 2.18 -6.45 -12.61
C PRO A 62 3.68 -6.22 -12.36
N ASN A 63 4.16 -4.97 -12.44
CA ASN A 63 5.55 -4.59 -12.18
C ASN A 63 5.79 -4.11 -10.74
N PHE A 64 4.89 -4.42 -9.81
CA PHE A 64 5.05 -4.04 -8.42
C PHE A 64 6.36 -4.60 -7.83
N LEU A 65 7.14 -3.70 -7.25
CA LEU A 65 8.38 -3.96 -6.55
C LEU A 65 8.50 -2.98 -5.38
N ASP A 66 8.59 -3.51 -4.17
CA ASP A 66 8.77 -2.72 -2.96
C ASP A 66 9.88 -3.31 -2.08
N ALA A 67 11.00 -2.62 -1.96
CA ALA A 67 12.19 -3.08 -1.23
C ALA A 67 12.63 -4.52 -1.61
N GLY A 68 12.58 -4.87 -2.91
CA GLY A 68 12.87 -6.21 -3.41
C GLY A 68 11.71 -7.21 -3.37
N TYR A 69 10.57 -6.84 -2.77
CA TYR A 69 9.38 -7.67 -2.68
C TYR A 69 8.46 -7.48 -3.89
N THR A 70 8.20 -8.57 -4.61
CA THR A 70 7.44 -8.57 -5.87
C THR A 70 5.98 -8.93 -5.68
N LYS A 71 5.14 -8.63 -6.70
CA LYS A 71 3.72 -9.05 -6.69
C LYS A 71 3.57 -10.56 -6.56
N LEU A 72 4.46 -11.33 -7.20
CA LEU A 72 4.41 -12.78 -7.14
C LEU A 72 4.60 -13.27 -5.70
N GLN A 73 5.59 -12.73 -4.99
CA GLN A 73 5.82 -13.05 -3.57
C GLN A 73 4.65 -12.63 -2.68
N LEU A 74 4.01 -11.50 -2.97
CA LEU A 74 2.76 -11.09 -2.31
C LEU A 74 1.67 -12.15 -2.47
N VAL A 75 1.43 -12.60 -3.70
CA VAL A 75 0.40 -13.61 -4.00
C VAL A 75 0.73 -14.95 -3.34
N ASP A 76 1.99 -15.38 -3.40
CA ASP A 76 2.44 -16.63 -2.79
C ASP A 76 2.27 -16.61 -1.26
N ASN A 77 2.60 -15.50 -0.60
CA ASN A 77 2.44 -15.36 0.85
C ASN A 77 0.97 -15.33 1.25
N LEU A 78 0.11 -14.59 0.54
CA LEU A 78 -1.33 -14.61 0.76
C LEU A 78 -1.92 -16.04 0.60
N ALA A 79 -1.44 -16.80 -0.37
CA ALA A 79 -1.85 -18.18 -0.57
C ALA A 79 -1.38 -19.11 0.56
N GLN A 80 -0.15 -18.93 1.06
CA GLN A 80 0.38 -19.66 2.21
C GLN A 80 -0.39 -19.35 3.49
N ASP A 81 -0.74 -18.09 3.72
CA ASP A 81 -1.55 -17.65 4.86
C ASP A 81 -2.97 -18.23 4.77
N ALA A 82 -3.58 -18.22 3.58
CA ALA A 82 -4.90 -18.81 3.35
C ALA A 82 -4.91 -20.33 3.59
N ALA A 83 -3.83 -21.03 3.21
CA ALA A 83 -3.67 -22.45 3.46
C ALA A 83 -3.48 -22.75 4.96
N SER A 84 -2.71 -21.92 5.66
CA SER A 84 -2.46 -22.05 7.10
C SER A 84 -3.71 -21.75 7.94
N THR A 85 -4.55 -20.81 7.49
CA THR A 85 -5.83 -20.47 8.11
C THR A 85 -6.88 -21.59 7.97
N ALA A 86 -6.73 -22.51 7.00
CA ALA A 86 -7.60 -23.69 6.94
C ALA A 86 -7.47 -24.59 8.19
N VAL A 87 -6.42 -24.40 9.00
CA VAL A 87 -6.15 -25.15 10.23
C VAL A 87 -6.55 -24.38 11.50
N SER A 88 -6.69 -23.04 11.42
CA SER A 88 -7.01 -22.15 12.56
C SER A 88 -8.13 -21.19 12.18
N ALA A 89 -9.30 -21.32 12.82
CA ALA A 89 -10.53 -20.64 12.41
C ALA A 89 -10.63 -19.15 12.81
N ASP A 90 -9.70 -18.63 13.61
CA ASP A 90 -9.80 -17.29 14.17
C ASP A 90 -8.59 -16.42 13.80
N LEU A 91 -8.75 -15.62 12.74
CA LEU A 91 -7.86 -14.51 12.39
C LEU A 91 -8.38 -13.17 12.92
N SER A 92 -9.56 -13.14 13.54
CA SER A 92 -10.20 -11.91 14.02
C SER A 92 -9.47 -11.28 15.21
N MET A 93 -8.58 -12.06 15.84
CA MET A 93 -7.70 -11.60 16.91
C MET A 93 -6.51 -10.75 16.45
N PHE A 94 -6.23 -10.67 15.14
CA PHE A 94 -5.15 -9.85 14.59
C PHE A 94 -5.72 -8.54 14.04
N PRO A 95 -5.44 -7.40 14.68
CA PRO A 95 -5.87 -6.11 14.17
C PRO A 95 -5.27 -5.86 12.78
N SER A 96 -6.16 -5.61 11.81
CA SER A 96 -5.74 -5.23 10.46
C SER A 96 -5.19 -3.81 10.46
N ALA A 97 -4.10 -3.59 9.74
CA ALA A 97 -3.64 -2.23 9.48
C ALA A 97 -4.70 -1.44 8.68
N SER A 98 -4.76 -0.12 8.87
CA SER A 98 -5.59 0.78 8.07
C SER A 98 -4.78 1.99 7.61
N LEU A 99 -5.10 2.52 6.44
CA LEU A 99 -4.45 3.67 5.84
C LEU A 99 -5.35 4.92 6.00
N ALA A 100 -5.00 5.80 6.93
CA ALA A 100 -5.70 7.06 7.15
C ALA A 100 -5.09 8.21 6.33
N ASN A 101 -5.90 9.26 6.10
CA ASN A 101 -5.47 10.50 5.42
C ASN A 101 -4.79 10.24 4.06
N ALA A 102 -5.26 9.20 3.36
CA ALA A 102 -4.63 8.72 2.16
C ALA A 102 -4.94 9.63 0.97
N SER A 103 -3.93 9.92 0.16
CA SER A 103 -4.09 10.71 -1.06
C SER A 103 -3.09 10.33 -2.13
N VAL A 104 -3.54 10.34 -3.39
CA VAL A 104 -2.67 10.20 -4.56
C VAL A 104 -2.38 11.60 -5.11
N GLY A 105 -1.11 11.92 -5.30
CA GLY A 105 -0.65 13.21 -5.82
C GLY A 105 0.75 13.12 -6.42
N ASN A 106 1.38 14.27 -6.71
CA ASN A 106 2.76 14.34 -7.23
C ASN A 106 3.01 13.47 -8.49
N CYS A 107 2.09 13.52 -9.44
CA CYS A 107 2.20 12.76 -10.68
C CYS A 107 3.31 13.29 -11.60
N ALA A 108 4.27 12.43 -11.93
CA ALA A 108 5.30 12.69 -12.92
C ALA A 108 4.75 12.53 -14.35
N SER A 109 5.47 13.09 -15.33
CA SER A 109 5.11 12.97 -16.76
C SER A 109 5.12 11.53 -17.28
N SER A 110 5.73 10.59 -16.54
CA SER A 110 5.67 9.14 -16.80
C SER A 110 4.34 8.50 -16.42
N GLY A 111 3.40 9.24 -15.81
CA GLY A 111 2.12 8.71 -15.30
C GLY A 111 2.23 8.00 -13.95
N ILE A 112 3.41 8.08 -13.31
CA ILE A 112 3.64 7.58 -11.95
C ILE A 112 3.31 8.70 -10.95
N CYS A 113 2.47 8.41 -9.98
CA CYS A 113 2.10 9.31 -8.89
C CYS A 113 2.56 8.73 -7.55
N THR A 114 2.47 9.53 -6.50
CA THR A 114 2.74 9.13 -5.11
C THR A 114 1.43 8.96 -4.35
N LEU A 115 1.22 7.78 -3.77
CA LEU A 115 0.24 7.55 -2.71
C LEU A 115 0.91 7.85 -1.37
N THR A 116 0.30 8.72 -0.58
CA THR A 116 0.72 9.03 0.80
C THR A 116 -0.41 8.72 1.76
N GLY A 117 -0.09 8.45 3.03
CA GLY A 117 -1.06 8.33 4.11
C GLY A 117 -0.38 7.97 5.42
N THR A 118 -1.17 7.61 6.43
CA THR A 118 -0.68 7.09 7.70
C THR A 118 -1.19 5.66 7.88
N LEU A 119 -0.29 4.68 7.89
CA LEU A 119 -0.65 3.32 8.28
C LEU A 119 -0.80 3.27 9.78
N THR A 120 -1.95 2.78 10.24
CA THR A 120 -2.26 2.58 11.64
C THR A 120 -2.46 1.10 11.92
N ASN A 121 -1.84 0.58 12.98
CA ASN A 121 -2.07 -0.77 13.47
C ASN A 121 -2.07 -0.72 15.00
N THR A 122 -3.22 -1.02 15.61
CA THR A 122 -3.41 -0.93 17.06
C THR A 122 -2.67 -2.01 17.86
N ASP A 123 -2.21 -3.07 17.19
CA ASP A 123 -1.42 -4.16 17.80
C ASP A 123 0.09 -3.95 17.67
N ALA A 124 0.53 -2.95 16.92
CA ALA A 124 1.94 -2.69 16.70
C ALA A 124 2.54 -1.84 17.83
N ASP A 125 3.80 -2.11 18.19
CA ASP A 125 4.58 -1.29 19.13
C ASP A 125 4.68 0.18 18.68
N THR A 126 4.58 0.41 17.36
CA THR A 126 4.39 1.73 16.75
C THR A 126 3.04 1.75 16.06
N THR A 127 2.09 2.45 16.66
CA THR A 127 0.69 2.39 16.23
C THR A 127 0.37 3.18 14.97
N GLU A 128 1.25 4.11 14.58
CA GLU A 128 1.09 4.96 13.40
C GLU A 128 2.44 5.20 12.72
N VAL A 129 2.52 4.94 11.42
CA VAL A 129 3.71 5.20 10.60
C VAL A 129 3.32 5.90 9.29
N PRO A 130 4.11 6.89 8.83
CA PRO A 130 3.93 7.46 7.50
C PRO A 130 4.07 6.37 6.44
N PHE A 131 3.13 6.34 5.50
CA PHE A 131 3.13 5.43 4.37
C PHE A 131 3.31 6.20 3.08
N THR A 132 4.21 5.72 2.23
CA THR A 132 4.45 6.28 0.90
C THR A 132 4.68 5.15 -0.07
N ALA A 133 3.98 5.15 -1.20
CA ALA A 133 4.17 4.21 -2.28
C ALA A 133 4.03 4.91 -3.64
N GLN A 134 4.72 4.42 -4.66
CA GLN A 134 4.43 4.85 -6.03
C GLN A 134 3.19 4.11 -6.53
N VAL A 135 2.41 4.80 -7.35
CA VAL A 135 1.23 4.25 -8.03
C VAL A 135 1.26 4.64 -9.49
N MET A 136 0.65 3.83 -10.35
CA MET A 136 0.54 4.10 -11.78
C MET A 136 -0.91 3.98 -12.23
N LEU A 137 -1.33 4.85 -13.13
CA LEU A 137 -2.60 4.71 -13.82
C LEU A 137 -2.47 3.61 -14.89
N SER A 138 -3.11 2.46 -14.67
CA SER A 138 -3.04 1.29 -15.53
C SER A 138 -4.44 0.75 -15.81
N ASN A 139 -4.81 0.71 -17.09
CA ASN A 139 -6.15 0.28 -17.55
C ASN A 139 -7.31 1.05 -16.89
N GLY A 140 -7.17 2.38 -16.72
CA GLY A 140 -8.22 3.22 -16.15
C GLY A 140 -8.40 3.08 -14.64
N ALA A 141 -7.43 2.48 -13.93
CA ALA A 141 -7.39 2.44 -12.47
C ALA A 141 -5.98 2.72 -11.93
N TYR A 142 -5.86 3.41 -10.79
CA TYR A 142 -4.58 3.52 -10.10
C TYR A 142 -4.21 2.19 -9.44
N ARG A 143 -2.97 1.76 -9.62
CA ARG A 143 -2.42 0.53 -9.03
C ARG A 143 -1.10 0.81 -8.31
N LEU A 144 -0.86 0.10 -7.22
CA LEU A 144 0.38 0.14 -6.44
C LEU A 144 1.54 -0.39 -7.28
N LEU A 145 2.57 0.43 -7.41
CA LEU A 145 3.82 0.11 -8.06
C LEU A 145 4.93 -0.22 -7.04
N GLY A 146 4.78 0.21 -5.77
CA GLY A 146 5.76 0.02 -4.70
C GLY A 146 6.79 1.14 -4.66
N ASP A 147 7.93 0.96 -3.98
CA ASP A 147 9.01 1.96 -3.98
C ASP A 147 9.95 1.87 -5.20
N GLN A 148 9.78 0.83 -6.03
CA GLN A 148 10.61 0.51 -7.20
C GLN A 148 12.10 0.32 -6.89
N LYS A 149 12.43 0.00 -5.64
CA LYS A 149 13.80 -0.30 -5.22
C LYS A 149 13.98 -1.81 -5.16
N SER A 150 15.07 -2.28 -5.77
CA SER A 150 15.66 -3.56 -5.41
C SER A 150 16.40 -3.37 -4.09
N SER A 151 16.04 -4.20 -3.10
CA SER A 151 16.64 -4.30 -1.75
C SER A 151 18.10 -3.90 -1.63
#